data_AF-A0A959T0Z6-F1
#
_entry.id   AF-A0A959T0Z6-F1
#
_cell.length_a   1.000
_cell.length_b   1.000
_cell.length_c   1.000
_cell.angle_alpha   90.00
_cell.angle_beta   90.00
_cell.angle_gamma   90.00
#
_symmetry.space_group_name_H-M   'P 1'
#
loop_
_entity.id
_entity.type
_entity.pdbx_description
1 polymer ?
#
loop_
_entity_poly.entity_id
_entity_poly.type
_entity_poly.pdbx_seq_one_letter_code
_entity_poly.pdbx_strand_id
1 'polypeptide(L)'
;MRSPFFLLAAIVAPLVLEAQRLSDADAVDQMKYDVQYLASDRLEGREAGTAGERLAAEYIAQKFGSIGLMPYGDSATYRQAFPFAGVPKLGEANALQVGRKKLKLEDHWSPLPFSASGEVRGTVLKCGY
;
A
#
# COMPACT_ATOMS: atom_id res chain seq x y z
N MET A 1 -12.38 -10.09 -63.08
CA MET A 1 -13.01 -11.24 -62.39
C MET A 1 -12.53 -11.24 -60.95
N ARG A 2 -13.39 -10.85 -60.00
CA ARG A 2 -13.05 -10.73 -58.57
C ARG A 2 -13.38 -12.06 -57.89
N SER A 3 -12.36 -12.72 -57.33
CA SER A 3 -12.49 -14.02 -56.67
C SER A 3 -13.40 -13.93 -55.43
N PRO A 4 -14.42 -14.79 -55.27
CA PRO A 4 -15.34 -14.75 -54.13
C PRO A 4 -14.77 -15.42 -52.87
N PHE A 5 -13.55 -15.96 -52.92
CA PHE A 5 -12.97 -16.72 -51.79
C PHE A 5 -12.47 -15.86 -50.62
N PHE A 6 -12.31 -14.55 -50.79
CA PHE A 6 -11.89 -13.67 -49.69
C PHE A 6 -13.00 -13.34 -48.67
N LEU A 7 -14.26 -13.65 -48.97
CA LEU A 7 -15.39 -13.37 -48.07
C LEU A 7 -15.69 -14.52 -47.09
N LEU A 8 -15.12 -15.72 -47.29
CA LEU A 8 -15.40 -16.86 -46.40
C LEU A 8 -14.45 -16.92 -45.18
N ALA A 9 -13.28 -16.27 -45.24
CA ALA A 9 -12.34 -16.25 -44.12
C ALA A 9 -12.73 -15.27 -42.99
N ALA A 10 -13.69 -14.37 -43.24
CA ALA A 10 -14.10 -13.34 -42.28
C ALA A 10 -15.26 -13.77 -41.36
N ILE A 11 -15.82 -14.97 -41.52
CA ILE A 11 -17.03 -15.40 -40.79
C ILE A 11 -16.72 -16.38 -39.63
N VAL A 12 -15.47 -16.84 -39.47
CA VAL A 12 -15.09 -17.76 -38.36
C VAL A 12 -14.44 -17.04 -37.16
N ALA A 13 -14.43 -15.70 -37.14
CA ALA A 13 -13.90 -14.93 -36.01
C ALA A 13 -14.98 -14.07 -35.36
N PRO A 14 -15.94 -14.71 -34.67
CA PRO A 14 -16.17 -14.23 -33.32
C PRO A 14 -16.56 -15.40 -32.42
N LEU A 15 -15.71 -15.87 -31.50
CA LEU A 15 -16.16 -16.71 -30.37
C LEU A 15 -15.08 -17.02 -29.32
N VAL A 16 -14.16 -16.09 -29.01
CA VAL A 16 -13.55 -16.08 -27.67
C VAL A 16 -13.21 -14.63 -27.27
N LEU A 17 -14.22 -13.77 -27.21
CA LEU A 17 -14.09 -12.51 -26.49
C LEU A 17 -14.61 -12.73 -25.05
N GLU A 18 -13.93 -13.60 -24.30
CA GLU A 18 -14.13 -13.62 -22.85
C GLU A 18 -13.38 -12.43 -22.25
N ALA A 19 -14.06 -11.28 -22.21
CA ALA A 19 -13.56 -10.08 -21.56
C ALA A 19 -13.41 -10.27 -20.04
N GLN A 20 -14.11 -11.26 -19.45
CA GLN A 20 -13.99 -11.63 -18.05
C GLN A 20 -13.64 -13.11 -17.94
N ARG A 21 -12.41 -13.38 -17.48
CA ARG A 21 -11.89 -14.75 -17.26
C ARG A 21 -12.31 -15.35 -15.91
N LEU A 22 -12.90 -14.56 -15.02
CA LEU A 22 -13.33 -14.97 -13.68
C LEU A 22 -14.81 -14.67 -13.49
N SER A 23 -15.54 -15.58 -12.86
CA SER A 23 -16.88 -15.26 -12.37
C SER A 23 -16.81 -14.32 -11.17
N ASP A 24 -17.91 -13.62 -10.87
CA ASP A 24 -18.00 -12.77 -9.68
C ASP A 24 -17.72 -13.54 -8.38
N ALA A 25 -18.16 -14.80 -8.33
CA ALA A 25 -17.90 -15.68 -7.18
C ALA A 25 -16.41 -15.98 -7.01
N ASP A 26 -15.74 -16.34 -8.11
CA ASP A 26 -14.29 -16.61 -8.10
C ASP A 26 -13.51 -15.34 -7.74
N ALA A 27 -13.97 -14.17 -8.23
CA ALA A 27 -13.32 -12.90 -7.95
C ALA A 27 -13.42 -12.55 -6.46
N VAL A 28 -14.61 -12.75 -5.86
CA VAL A 28 -14.83 -12.57 -4.44
C VAL A 28 -13.96 -13.50 -3.59
N ASP A 29 -13.85 -14.77 -3.98
CA ASP A 29 -13.01 -15.71 -3.26
C ASP A 29 -11.52 -15.37 -3.40
N GLN A 30 -11.08 -14.97 -4.59
CA GLN A 30 -9.71 -14.49 -4.80
C GLN A 30 -9.40 -13.26 -3.93
N MET A 31 -10.31 -12.29 -3.86
CA MET A 31 -10.15 -11.11 -3.00
C MET A 31 -10.03 -11.50 -1.52
N LYS A 32 -10.83 -12.46 -1.04
CA LYS A 32 -10.72 -12.95 0.34
C LYS A 32 -9.34 -13.58 0.60
N TYR A 33 -8.84 -14.41 -0.31
CA TYR A 33 -7.50 -15.00 -0.19
C TYR A 33 -6.41 -13.93 -0.16
N ASP A 34 -6.52 -12.92 -1.02
CA ASP A 34 -5.54 -11.83 -1.09
C ASP A 34 -5.53 -11.02 0.21
N VAL A 35 -6.71 -10.67 0.75
CA VAL A 35 -6.85 -10.00 2.05
C VAL A 35 -6.29 -10.86 3.18
N GLN A 36 -6.61 -12.16 3.20
CA GLN A 36 -6.10 -13.09 4.23
C GLN A 36 -4.57 -13.13 4.24
N TYR A 37 -3.94 -13.23 3.07
CA TYR A 37 -2.48 -13.22 2.99
C TYR A 37 -1.90 -11.88 3.42
N LEU A 38 -2.40 -10.76 2.86
CA LEU A 38 -1.87 -9.41 3.10
C LEU A 38 -2.09 -8.90 4.54
N ALA A 39 -2.99 -9.53 5.28
CA ALA A 39 -3.26 -9.28 6.70
C ALA A 39 -2.77 -10.41 7.62
N SER A 40 -2.04 -11.39 7.10
CA SER A 40 -1.55 -12.51 7.90
C SER A 40 -0.37 -12.11 8.79
N ASP A 41 -0.20 -12.84 9.89
CA ASP A 41 0.94 -12.70 10.82
C ASP A 41 2.30 -12.86 10.11
N ARG A 42 2.35 -13.54 8.97
CA ARG A 42 3.56 -13.70 8.16
C ARG A 42 4.19 -12.37 7.75
N LEU A 43 3.38 -11.33 7.57
CA LEU A 43 3.87 -10.01 7.17
C LEU A 43 4.26 -9.16 8.38
N GLU A 44 3.73 -9.46 9.58
CA GLU A 44 3.97 -8.69 10.82
C GLU A 44 3.63 -7.19 10.70
N GLY A 45 2.84 -6.81 9.70
CA GLY A 45 2.56 -5.42 9.32
C GLY A 45 3.05 -5.09 7.91
N ARG A 46 2.71 -3.90 7.40
CA ARG A 46 3.08 -3.44 6.05
C ARG A 46 3.46 -1.96 6.02
N GLU A 47 4.05 -1.49 7.10
CA GLU A 47 4.56 -0.12 7.16
C GLU A 47 5.66 0.10 6.11
N ALA A 48 5.68 1.26 5.46
CA ALA A 48 6.60 1.55 4.37
C ALA A 48 8.06 1.32 4.77
N GLY A 49 8.81 0.58 3.95
CA GLY A 49 10.22 0.28 4.19
C GLY A 49 10.48 -0.86 5.20
N THR A 50 9.45 -1.51 5.74
CA THR A 50 9.61 -2.68 6.62
C THR A 50 9.78 -3.99 5.84
N ALA A 51 10.11 -5.08 6.54
CA ALA A 51 10.18 -6.41 5.93
C ALA A 51 8.82 -6.89 5.39
N GLY A 52 7.75 -6.64 6.14
CA GLY A 52 6.39 -7.00 5.73
C GLY A 52 5.88 -6.26 4.49
N GLU A 53 6.25 -4.98 4.34
CA GLU A 53 5.95 -4.23 3.11
C GLU A 53 6.64 -4.85 1.90
N ARG A 54 7.91 -5.23 2.00
CA ARG A 54 8.63 -5.89 0.89
C ARG A 54 7.99 -7.21 0.48
N LEU A 55 7.53 -8.01 1.44
CA LEU A 55 6.79 -9.25 1.17
C LEU A 55 5.46 -8.98 0.46
N ALA A 56 4.73 -7.94 0.89
CA ALA A 56 3.49 -7.55 0.23
C ALA A 56 3.72 -7.07 -1.21
N ALA A 57 4.76 -6.26 -1.44
CA ALA A 57 5.13 -5.79 -2.77
C ALA A 57 5.51 -6.96 -3.70
N GLU A 58 6.23 -7.96 -3.17
CA GLU A 58 6.56 -9.18 -3.92
C GLU A 58 5.32 -10.00 -4.26
N TYR A 59 4.40 -10.19 -3.31
CA TYR A 59 3.14 -10.87 -3.52
C TYR A 59 2.31 -10.23 -4.65
N ILE A 60 2.17 -8.89 -4.61
CA ILE A 60 1.43 -8.14 -5.64
C ILE A 60 2.12 -8.26 -7.00
N ALA A 61 3.46 -8.17 -7.05
CA ALA A 61 4.22 -8.34 -8.29
C ALA A 61 4.01 -9.73 -8.91
N GLN A 62 4.01 -10.79 -8.09
CA GLN A 62 3.71 -12.15 -8.54
C GLN A 62 2.28 -12.27 -9.09
N LYS A 63 1.30 -11.65 -8.43
CA LYS A 63 -0.09 -11.59 -8.91
C LYS A 63 -0.19 -10.91 -10.26
N PHE A 64 0.46 -9.76 -10.44
CA PHE A 64 0.49 -9.05 -11.72
C PHE A 64 1.09 -9.90 -12.84
N GLY A 65 2.21 -10.58 -12.56
CA GLY A 65 2.79 -11.54 -13.51
C GLY A 65 1.85 -12.68 -13.86
N SER A 66 1.14 -13.25 -12.88
CA SER A 66 0.22 -14.38 -13.09
C SER A 66 -0.96 -14.07 -14.01
N ILE A 67 -1.39 -12.80 -14.06
CA ILE A 67 -2.49 -12.34 -14.92
C ILE A 67 -2.00 -11.76 -16.26
N GLY A 68 -0.69 -11.79 -16.52
CA GLY A 68 -0.11 -11.36 -17.79
C GLY A 68 0.11 -9.85 -17.92
N LEU A 69 0.11 -9.08 -16.82
CA LEU A 69 0.47 -7.66 -16.89
C LEU A 69 1.95 -7.50 -17.24
N MET A 70 2.24 -6.50 -18.08
CA MET A 70 3.63 -6.15 -18.39
C MET A 70 4.22 -5.25 -17.29
N PRO A 71 5.48 -5.48 -16.89
CA PRO A 71 6.16 -4.64 -15.90
C PRO A 71 6.63 -3.31 -16.49
N TYR A 72 6.49 -2.21 -15.73
CA TYR A 72 6.88 -0.86 -16.13
C TYR A 72 7.62 -0.05 -15.05
N GLY A 73 7.99 -0.71 -13.95
CA GLY A 73 8.82 -0.14 -12.90
C GLY A 73 10.31 -0.16 -13.25
N ASP A 74 11.13 0.02 -12.22
CA ASP A 74 12.58 0.10 -12.34
C ASP A 74 13.14 -1.15 -13.00
N SER A 75 14.00 -0.96 -14.01
CA SER A 75 14.63 -2.06 -14.77
C SER A 75 13.64 -3.09 -15.31
N ALA A 76 12.47 -2.64 -15.78
CA ALA A 76 11.39 -3.50 -16.28
C ALA A 76 10.87 -4.50 -15.23
N THR A 77 10.76 -4.07 -13.97
CA THR A 77 10.10 -4.82 -12.89
C THR A 77 8.69 -4.29 -12.59
N TYR A 78 7.95 -4.90 -11.68
CA TYR A 78 6.67 -4.35 -11.20
C TYR A 78 6.83 -3.31 -10.08
N ARG A 79 8.06 -2.91 -9.74
CA ARG A 79 8.36 -2.05 -8.59
C ARG A 79 9.04 -0.77 -9.05
N GLN A 80 8.59 0.37 -8.53
CA GLN A 80 9.21 1.67 -8.76
C GLN A 80 9.64 2.25 -7.41
N ALA A 81 10.93 2.45 -7.23
CA ALA A 81 11.49 3.00 -6.02
C ALA A 81 11.33 4.52 -5.98
N PHE A 82 10.98 5.04 -4.82
CA PHE A 82 10.96 6.47 -4.55
C PHE A 82 11.39 6.74 -3.10
N PRO A 83 12.05 7.88 -2.83
CA PRO A 83 12.37 8.26 -1.47
C PRO A 83 11.11 8.74 -0.74
N PHE A 84 11.02 8.44 0.55
CA PHE A 84 9.97 8.96 1.42
C PHE A 84 10.53 9.36 2.79
N ALA A 85 9.84 10.25 3.50
CA ALA A 85 10.17 10.56 4.87
C ALA A 85 9.72 9.39 5.76
N GLY A 86 10.69 8.68 6.34
CA GLY A 86 10.42 7.59 7.27
C GLY A 86 9.77 8.06 8.58
N VAL A 87 9.46 7.11 9.44
CA VAL A 87 8.87 7.37 10.76
C VAL A 87 9.77 8.32 11.56
N PRO A 88 9.25 9.48 11.99
CA PRO A 88 9.99 10.41 12.83
C PRO A 88 10.47 9.73 14.11
N LYS A 89 11.75 9.86 14.41
CA LYS A 89 12.31 9.39 15.67
C LYS A 89 12.24 10.49 16.72
N LEU A 90 11.86 10.12 17.92
CA LEU A 90 11.88 11.02 19.07
C LEU A 90 13.33 11.45 19.36
N GLY A 91 13.53 12.75 19.57
CA GLY A 91 14.79 13.27 20.09
C GLY A 91 15.04 12.88 21.56
N GLU A 92 16.26 13.10 22.04
CA GLU A 92 16.66 12.69 23.41
C GLU A 92 16.00 13.53 24.51
N ALA A 93 15.61 14.77 24.21
CA ALA A 93 15.17 15.76 25.20
C ALA A 93 13.65 16.03 25.16
N ASN A 94 12.84 15.01 24.93
CA ASN A 94 11.38 15.15 24.97
C ASN A 94 10.88 15.32 26.42
N ALA A 95 10.32 16.49 26.73
CA ALA A 95 9.76 16.78 28.04
C ALA A 95 8.48 17.61 27.94
N LEU A 96 7.47 17.23 28.73
CA LEU A 96 6.25 18.00 28.92
C LEU A 96 5.99 18.17 30.42
N GLN A 97 5.65 19.38 30.82
CA GLN A 97 5.27 19.72 32.18
C GLN A 97 4.01 20.59 32.16
N VAL A 98 3.04 20.24 33.00
CA VAL A 98 1.82 21.01 33.20
C VAL A 98 1.76 21.42 34.67
N GLY A 99 1.82 22.73 34.94
CA GLY A 99 1.96 23.25 36.29
C GLY A 99 3.23 22.75 36.96
N ARG A 100 3.11 22.06 38.11
CA ARG A 100 4.25 21.45 38.84
C ARG A 100 4.48 19.97 38.47
N LYS A 101 3.65 19.39 37.60
CA LYS A 101 3.70 17.96 37.27
C LYS A 101 4.47 17.75 35.97
N LYS A 102 5.64 17.10 36.07
CA LYS A 102 6.36 16.57 34.91
C LYS A 102 5.65 15.30 34.43
N LEU A 103 5.38 15.20 33.13
CA LEU A 103 4.71 14.07 32.52
C LEU A 103 5.72 13.06 31.95
N LYS A 104 5.42 11.77 32.11
CA LYS A 104 6.26 10.68 31.62
C LYS A 104 5.92 10.44 30.14
N LEU A 105 6.96 10.48 29.31
CA LEU A 105 6.88 10.19 27.88
C LEU A 105 6.37 8.76 27.65
N GLU A 106 5.58 8.55 26.60
CA GLU A 106 4.88 7.31 26.23
C GLU A 106 3.81 6.80 27.21
N ASP A 107 3.84 7.23 28.49
CA ASP A 107 2.81 6.88 29.46
C ASP A 107 1.68 7.93 29.51
N HIS A 108 2.05 9.20 29.68
CA HIS A 108 1.09 10.30 29.86
C HIS A 108 0.95 11.17 28.62
N TRP A 109 1.97 11.18 27.76
CA TRP A 109 2.00 11.99 26.55
C TRP A 109 3.06 11.46 25.57
N SER A 110 2.86 11.71 24.29
CA SER A 110 3.88 11.54 23.25
C SER A 110 3.74 12.68 22.23
N PRO A 111 4.84 13.24 21.69
CA PRO A 111 4.78 14.18 20.58
C PRO A 111 4.08 13.57 19.37
N LEU A 112 3.24 14.34 18.69
CA LEU A 112 2.67 13.89 17.43
C LEU A 112 3.76 13.73 16.37
N PRO A 113 3.73 12.66 15.55
CA PRO A 113 4.64 12.50 14.43
C PRO A 113 4.67 13.76 13.55
N PHE A 114 5.86 14.09 13.04
CA PHE A 114 6.12 15.25 12.17
C PHE A 114 5.96 16.62 12.82
N SER A 115 5.78 16.69 14.15
CA SER A 115 5.85 17.95 14.88
C SER A 115 7.27 18.53 14.86
N ALA A 116 7.37 19.86 14.82
CA ALA A 116 8.66 20.54 14.90
C ALA A 116 9.33 20.31 16.27
N SER A 117 10.65 20.30 16.28
CA SER A 117 11.44 20.31 17.52
C SER A 117 11.62 21.75 18.02
N GLY A 118 11.38 21.98 19.31
CA GLY A 118 11.56 23.28 19.94
C GLY A 118 11.13 23.29 21.40
N GLU A 119 11.38 24.41 22.09
CA GLU A 119 10.90 24.66 23.45
C GLU A 119 9.88 25.78 23.44
N VAL A 120 8.78 25.59 24.18
CA VAL A 120 7.76 26.63 24.39
C VAL A 120 7.27 26.60 25.83
N ARG A 121 7.00 27.78 26.39
CA ARG A 121 6.39 27.94 27.71
C ARG A 121 5.25 28.95 27.61
N GLY A 122 4.10 28.61 28.16
CA GLY A 122 2.93 29.47 28.11
C GLY A 122 1.75 28.96 28.92
N THR A 123 0.70 29.77 28.98
CA THR A 123 -0.56 29.40 29.60
C THR A 123 -1.34 28.44 28.70
N VAL A 124 -1.85 27.35 29.28
CA VAL A 124 -2.71 26.42 28.55
C VAL A 124 -4.13 26.98 28.50
N LEU A 125 -4.66 27.16 27.29
CA LEU A 125 -6.04 27.56 27.04
C LEU A 125 -6.81 26.38 26.44
N LYS A 126 -8.07 26.18 26.85
CA LYS A 126 -8.95 25.17 26.29
C LYS A 126 -9.69 25.76 25.08
N CYS A 127 -9.36 25.30 23.87
CA CYS A 127 -9.94 25.86 22.63
C CYS A 127 -11.12 25.05 22.05
N GLY A 128 -11.50 23.92 22.64
CA GLY A 128 -12.54 23.05 22.08
C GLY A 128 -12.03 22.17 20.95
N TYR A 129 -12.97 21.63 20.15
CA TYR A 129 -12.74 20.82 18.95
C TYR A 129 -13.54 21.42 17.80
#